data_AF-A0A354BWS2-F1
#
_entry.id   AF-A0A354BWS2-F1
#
_cell.length_a   1.000
_cell.length_b   1.000
_cell.length_c   1.000
_cell.angle_alpha   90.00
_cell.angle_beta   90.00
_cell.angle_gamma   90.00
#
_symmetry.space_group_name_H-M   'P 1'
#
loop_
_entity.id
_entity.type
_entity.pdbx_description
1 polymer ?
#
loop_
_entity_poly.entity_id
_entity_poly.type
_entity_poly.pdbx_seq_one_letter_code
_entity_poly.pdbx_strand_id
1 'polypeptide(L)'
;MEGSGKELNKKSGYARRIVKWGFRNCILIVCFLSFQFKAAAPGASVAFIFKSEPVEAYTRLINAVVMVESSGDTLAFNLIEEAYGAFQIRPIRLLDYYQRTGRKYKIEDCYNYKISKEIFLYYAIRNENLDYQTIARNWNGSGKMTLDYWKKVLAHL
;
A
#
# COMPACT_ATOMS: atom_id res chain seq x y z
N MET A 1 38.15 73.98 -5.63
CA MET A 1 38.51 72.81 -6.46
C MET A 1 38.03 71.47 -5.86
N GLU A 2 37.32 71.46 -4.73
CA GLU A 2 36.98 70.24 -3.98
C GLU A 2 35.73 69.48 -4.48
N GLY A 3 34.89 70.13 -5.29
CA GLY A 3 33.66 69.53 -5.85
C GLY A 3 33.89 68.55 -7.00
N SER A 4 34.91 68.80 -7.84
CA SER A 4 35.21 68.00 -9.04
C SER A 4 35.71 66.58 -8.70
N GLY A 5 36.55 66.45 -7.67
CA GLY A 5 37.08 65.15 -7.23
C GLY A 5 36.03 64.22 -6.63
N LYS A 6 35.02 64.76 -5.92
CA LYS A 6 33.91 63.98 -5.33
C LYS A 6 32.97 63.43 -6.42
N GLU A 7 32.71 64.22 -7.46
CA GLU A 7 31.85 63.79 -8.57
C GLU A 7 32.51 62.71 -9.44
N LEU A 8 33.81 62.84 -9.71
CA LEU A 8 34.61 61.83 -10.43
C LEU A 8 34.70 60.50 -9.66
N ASN A 9 34.88 60.55 -8.33
CA ASN A 9 34.92 59.36 -7.49
C ASN A 9 33.55 58.63 -7.45
N LYS A 10 32.45 59.39 -7.40
CA LYS A 10 31.09 58.83 -7.47
C LYS A 10 30.79 58.16 -8.81
N LYS A 11 31.16 58.78 -9.94
CA LYS A 11 31.02 58.19 -11.29
C LYS A 11 31.89 56.93 -11.44
N SER A 12 33.13 56.96 -10.93
CA SER A 12 34.03 55.80 -10.89
C SER A 12 33.47 54.61 -10.07
N GLY A 13 32.87 54.89 -8.91
CA GLY A 13 32.22 53.88 -8.07
C GLY A 13 30.98 53.26 -8.73
N TYR A 14 30.19 54.07 -9.44
CA TYR A 14 29.00 53.61 -10.17
C TYR A 14 29.40 52.69 -11.34
N ALA A 15 30.40 53.09 -12.14
CA ALA A 15 30.94 52.28 -13.22
C ALA A 15 31.51 50.94 -12.71
N ARG A 16 32.25 50.94 -11.59
CA ARG A 16 32.77 49.71 -10.97
C ARG A 16 31.66 48.77 -10.51
N ARG A 17 30.54 49.29 -10.00
CA ARG A 17 29.36 48.49 -9.61
C ARG A 17 28.68 47.85 -10.80
N ILE A 18 28.50 48.60 -11.90
CA ILE A 18 27.88 48.09 -13.13
C ILE A 18 28.73 46.97 -13.74
N VAL A 19 30.05 47.16 -13.83
CA VAL A 19 30.98 46.15 -14.35
C VAL A 19 30.99 44.90 -13.47
N LYS A 20 31.05 45.05 -12.14
CA LYS A 20 30.98 43.91 -11.21
C LYS A 20 29.67 43.13 -11.33
N TRP A 21 28.54 43.84 -11.50
CA TRP A 21 27.23 43.21 -11.64
C TRP A 21 27.11 42.45 -12.98
N GLY A 22 27.55 43.07 -14.08
CA GLY A 22 27.63 42.42 -15.39
C GLY A 22 28.51 41.17 -15.35
N PHE A 23 29.71 41.26 -14.77
CA PHE A 23 30.63 40.12 -14.64
C PHE A 23 30.04 38.99 -13.80
N ARG A 24 29.37 39.31 -12.68
CA ARG A 24 28.68 38.31 -11.85
C ARG A 24 27.56 37.59 -12.61
N ASN A 25 26.78 38.34 -13.39
CA ASN A 25 25.70 37.77 -14.18
C ASN A 25 26.22 36.90 -15.33
N CYS A 26 27.32 37.31 -15.97
CA CYS A 26 27.99 36.48 -16.97
C CYS A 26 28.48 35.15 -16.37
N ILE A 27 29.06 35.16 -15.16
CA ILE A 27 29.46 33.93 -14.47
C ILE A 27 28.26 33.04 -14.21
N LEU A 28 27.16 33.58 -13.67
CA LEU A 28 25.96 32.80 -13.38
C LEU A 28 25.36 32.18 -14.65
N ILE A 29 25.29 32.93 -15.75
CA ILE A 29 24.80 32.44 -17.03
C ILE A 29 25.70 31.30 -17.54
N VAL A 30 27.03 31.45 -17.49
CA VAL A 30 27.97 30.40 -17.90
C VAL A 30 27.83 29.15 -17.02
N CYS A 31 27.68 29.31 -15.71
CA CYS A 31 27.44 28.19 -14.80
C CYS A 31 26.12 27.46 -15.11
N PHE A 32 25.04 28.18 -15.39
CA PHE A 32 23.76 27.58 -15.78
C PHE A 32 23.81 26.89 -17.15
N LEU A 33 24.54 27.46 -18.11
CA LEU A 33 24.73 26.87 -19.45
C LEU A 33 25.70 25.68 -19.44
N SER A 34 26.59 25.60 -18.46
CA SER A 34 27.49 24.45 -18.27
C SER A 34 26.80 23.27 -17.59
N PHE A 35 25.64 23.50 -16.95
CA PHE A 35 24.82 22.50 -16.26
C PHE A 35 23.75 21.88 -17.16
N GLN A 36 24.02 21.73 -18.46
CA GLN A 36 23.14 20.98 -19.35
C GLN A 36 23.30 19.49 -19.06
N PHE A 37 22.47 18.97 -18.16
CA PHE A 37 22.26 17.53 -18.01
C PHE A 37 21.95 16.96 -19.39
N LYS A 38 22.76 16.00 -19.86
CA LYS A 38 22.43 15.17 -21.03
C LYS A 38 21.22 14.31 -20.68
N ALA A 39 20.02 14.85 -20.84
CA ALA A 39 18.79 14.08 -20.84
C ALA A 39 18.72 13.32 -22.18
N ALA A 40 19.28 12.12 -22.20
CA ALA A 40 19.07 11.20 -23.32
C ALA A 40 17.65 10.64 -23.19
N ALA A 41 16.76 11.03 -24.12
CA ALA A 41 15.52 10.31 -24.30
C ALA A 41 15.86 8.85 -24.66
N PRO A 42 15.23 7.84 -24.03
CA PRO A 42 15.41 6.46 -24.45
C PRO A 42 15.13 6.35 -25.95
N GLY A 43 16.04 5.75 -26.73
CA GLY A 43 15.89 5.60 -28.18
C GLY A 43 14.75 4.67 -28.61
N ALA A 44 13.94 4.20 -27.66
CA ALA A 44 12.84 3.29 -27.88
C ALA A 44 11.51 4.01 -27.63
N SER A 45 10.65 4.07 -28.65
CA SER A 45 9.25 4.49 -28.53
C SER A 45 8.43 3.40 -27.85
N VAL A 46 8.65 3.19 -26.55
CA VAL A 46 7.93 2.19 -25.74
C VAL A 46 7.00 2.88 -24.75
N ALA A 47 5.75 2.42 -24.70
CA ALA A 47 4.81 2.82 -23.67
C ALA A 47 5.18 2.14 -22.36
N PHE A 48 5.51 2.92 -21.34
CA PHE A 48 5.68 2.41 -19.98
C PHE A 48 4.30 2.24 -19.33
N ILE A 49 3.83 1.00 -19.23
CA ILE A 49 2.65 0.66 -18.42
C ILE A 49 3.15 0.37 -17.02
N PHE A 50 3.00 1.33 -16.11
CA PHE A 50 3.23 1.11 -14.69
C PHE A 50 2.10 0.23 -14.17
N LYS A 51 2.40 -1.06 -13.97
CA LYS A 51 1.50 -1.94 -13.22
C LYS A 51 1.62 -1.56 -11.75
N SER A 52 0.58 -0.96 -11.17
CA SER A 52 0.54 -0.75 -9.73
C SER A 52 0.44 -2.09 -9.01
N GLU A 53 1.06 -2.19 -7.84
CA GLU A 53 0.79 -3.31 -6.95
C GLU A 53 -0.71 -3.34 -6.61
N PRO A 54 -1.34 -4.53 -6.58
CA PRO A 54 -2.74 -4.64 -6.20
C PRO A 54 -2.92 -4.10 -4.77
N VAL A 55 -3.90 -3.23 -4.59
CA VAL A 55 -4.33 -2.81 -3.25
C VAL A 55 -4.92 -4.03 -2.57
N GLU A 56 -4.27 -4.55 -1.53
CA GLU A 56 -4.89 -5.56 -0.67
C GLU A 56 -5.96 -4.91 0.22
N ALA A 57 -7.13 -4.64 -0.34
CA ALA A 57 -8.23 -3.92 0.32
C ALA A 57 -8.72 -4.57 1.62
N TYR A 58 -8.42 -5.86 1.84
CA TYR A 58 -8.87 -6.64 2.99
C TYR A 58 -7.75 -7.02 3.97
N THR A 59 -6.50 -6.57 3.81
CA THR A 59 -5.39 -6.99 4.71
C THR A 59 -5.69 -6.72 6.18
N ARG A 60 -6.24 -5.54 6.51
CA ARG A 60 -6.60 -5.20 7.90
C ARG A 60 -7.63 -6.16 8.47
N LEU A 61 -8.70 -6.42 7.71
CA LEU A 61 -9.74 -7.36 8.10
C LEU A 61 -9.21 -8.79 8.24
N ILE A 62 -8.38 -9.25 7.29
CA ILE A 62 -7.77 -10.57 7.32
C ILE A 62 -6.96 -10.75 8.59
N ASN A 63 -6.09 -9.79 8.90
CA ASN A 63 -5.25 -9.85 10.11
C ASN A 63 -6.11 -9.88 11.37
N ALA A 64 -7.15 -9.03 11.44
CA ALA A 64 -8.07 -9.00 12.57
C ALA A 64 -8.83 -10.32 12.76
N VAL A 65 -9.34 -10.92 11.68
CA VAL A 65 -10.01 -12.23 11.71
C VAL A 65 -9.06 -13.32 12.19
N VAL A 66 -7.84 -13.38 11.65
CA VAL A 66 -6.83 -14.38 12.05
C VAL A 66 -6.48 -14.25 13.54
N MET A 67 -6.38 -13.03 14.06
CA MET A 67 -6.16 -12.81 15.49
C MET A 67 -7.30 -13.35 16.35
N VAL A 68 -8.56 -13.16 15.94
CA VAL A 68 -9.72 -13.66 16.69
C VAL A 68 -9.83 -15.18 16.62
N GLU A 69 -9.60 -15.77 15.44
CA GLU A 69 -9.80 -17.20 15.18
C GLU A 69 -8.68 -18.07 15.78
N SER A 70 -7.44 -17.61 15.73
CA SER A 70 -6.27 -18.44 16.08
C SER A 70 -5.17 -17.71 16.82
N SER A 71 -5.34 -16.42 17.15
CA SER A 71 -4.26 -15.58 17.68
C SER A 71 -3.01 -15.57 16.78
N GLY A 72 -3.19 -15.75 15.46
CA GLY A 72 -2.09 -15.81 14.50
C GLY A 72 -1.47 -17.19 14.28
N ASP A 73 -1.93 -18.23 14.97
CA ASP A 73 -1.37 -19.58 14.86
C ASP A 73 -1.88 -20.30 13.61
N THR A 74 -0.99 -20.50 12.64
CA THR A 74 -1.30 -21.23 11.40
C THR A 74 -1.54 -22.71 11.60
N LEU A 75 -1.11 -23.28 12.74
CA LEU A 75 -1.26 -24.70 13.08
C LEU A 75 -2.37 -24.95 14.10
N ALA A 76 -3.16 -23.93 14.44
CA ALA A 76 -4.24 -24.04 15.41
C ALA A 76 -5.26 -25.11 15.01
N PHE A 77 -5.69 -25.91 15.98
CA PHE A 77 -6.72 -26.93 15.79
C PHE A 77 -7.72 -26.88 16.94
N ASN A 78 -9.00 -26.66 16.61
CA ASN A 78 -10.10 -26.78 17.55
C ASN A 78 -10.74 -28.16 17.40
N LEU A 79 -10.53 -29.01 18.42
CA LEU A 79 -11.03 -30.38 18.46
C LEU A 79 -12.56 -30.47 18.49
N ILE A 80 -13.25 -29.50 19.11
CA ILE A 80 -14.70 -29.55 19.30
C ILE A 80 -15.43 -29.19 17.99
N GLU A 81 -14.95 -28.16 17.30
CA GLU A 81 -15.59 -27.69 16.06
C GLU A 81 -15.02 -28.34 14.79
N GLU A 82 -13.93 -29.11 14.95
CA GLU A 82 -13.07 -29.61 13.88
C GLU A 82 -12.66 -28.45 12.96
N ALA A 83 -12.04 -27.43 13.55
CA ALA A 83 -11.67 -26.21 12.83
C ALA A 83 -10.15 -26.08 12.74
N TYR A 84 -9.64 -25.80 11.53
CA TYR A 84 -8.23 -25.97 11.19
C TYR A 84 -7.58 -24.66 10.74
N GLY A 85 -6.37 -24.43 11.26
CA GLY A 85 -5.45 -23.37 10.87
C GLY A 85 -5.89 -21.96 11.27
N ALA A 86 -5.20 -20.98 10.66
CA ALA A 86 -5.28 -19.57 11.06
C ALA A 86 -6.70 -18.96 11.00
N PHE A 87 -7.56 -19.51 10.15
CA PHE A 87 -8.94 -19.04 9.93
C PHE A 87 -10.00 -19.98 10.51
N GLN A 88 -9.60 -21.06 11.21
CA GLN A 88 -10.51 -22.04 11.80
C GLN A 88 -11.52 -22.58 10.76
N ILE A 89 -11.00 -23.09 9.64
CA ILE A 89 -11.83 -23.63 8.54
C ILE A 89 -12.35 -25.01 8.94
N ARG A 90 -13.67 -25.21 8.85
CA ARG A 90 -14.34 -26.48 9.16
C ARG A 90 -14.54 -27.34 7.89
N PRO A 91 -14.61 -28.69 7.99
CA PRO A 91 -14.81 -29.58 6.84
C PRO A 91 -15.99 -29.20 5.94
N ILE A 92 -17.12 -28.77 6.53
CA ILE A 92 -18.30 -28.35 5.76
C ILE A 92 -18.04 -27.09 4.92
N ARG A 93 -17.20 -26.16 5.41
CA ARG A 93 -16.81 -24.96 4.66
C ARG A 93 -15.89 -25.34 3.50
N LEU A 94 -14.96 -26.25 3.72
CA LEU A 94 -14.06 -26.76 2.69
C LEU A 94 -14.84 -27.51 1.59
N LEU A 95 -15.85 -28.30 1.98
CA LEU A 95 -16.74 -28.99 1.05
C LEU A 95 -17.56 -27.99 0.21
N ASP A 96 -18.18 -26.98 0.81
CA ASP A 96 -18.93 -25.94 0.08
C ASP A 96 -18.00 -25.16 -0.87
N TYR A 97 -16.77 -24.85 -0.44
CA TYR A 97 -15.77 -24.21 -1.31
C TYR A 97 -15.44 -25.08 -2.54
N TYR A 98 -15.22 -26.38 -2.35
CA TYR A 98 -15.00 -27.32 -3.45
C TYR A 98 -16.21 -27.37 -4.40
N GLN A 99 -17.43 -27.50 -3.86
CA GLN A 99 -18.66 -27.57 -4.66
C GLN A 99 -18.87 -26.32 -5.52
N ARG A 100 -18.44 -25.15 -5.05
CA ARG A 100 -18.62 -23.88 -5.78
C ARG A 100 -17.51 -23.54 -6.76
N THR A 101 -16.28 -23.99 -6.48
CA THR A 101 -15.09 -23.58 -7.26
C THR A 101 -14.47 -24.70 -8.08
N GLY A 102 -14.80 -25.95 -7.77
CA GLY A 102 -14.13 -27.14 -8.30
C GLY A 102 -12.72 -27.37 -7.76
N ARG A 103 -12.17 -26.46 -6.93
CA ARG A 103 -10.83 -26.59 -6.35
C ARG A 103 -10.86 -27.52 -5.14
N LYS A 104 -10.14 -28.64 -5.26
CA LYS A 104 -10.10 -29.68 -4.23
C LYS A 104 -8.87 -29.51 -3.35
N TYR A 105 -9.09 -29.19 -2.09
CA TYR A 105 -8.09 -29.19 -1.02
C TYR A 105 -8.39 -30.30 -0.03
N LYS A 106 -7.36 -30.79 0.65
CA LYS A 106 -7.47 -31.65 1.83
C LYS A 106 -7.63 -30.79 3.08
N ILE A 107 -8.09 -31.38 4.19
CA ILE A 107 -8.29 -30.61 5.42
C ILE A 107 -6.95 -30.10 5.99
N GLU A 108 -5.87 -30.87 5.81
CA GLU A 108 -4.52 -30.49 6.24
C GLU A 108 -3.98 -29.28 5.47
N ASP A 109 -4.48 -29.04 4.25
CA ASP A 109 -4.10 -27.86 3.48
C ASP A 109 -4.58 -26.55 4.15
N CYS A 110 -5.56 -26.62 5.07
CA CYS A 110 -6.04 -25.47 5.83
C CYS A 110 -5.00 -24.94 6.84
N TYR A 111 -3.93 -25.68 7.13
CA TYR A 111 -2.79 -25.16 7.89
C TYR A 111 -1.88 -24.25 7.05
N ASN A 112 -2.01 -24.28 5.71
CA ASN A 112 -1.31 -23.35 4.84
C ASN A 112 -2.04 -22.00 4.82
N TYR A 113 -1.40 -20.97 5.37
CA TYR A 113 -1.99 -19.62 5.45
C TYR A 113 -2.49 -19.08 4.11
N LYS A 114 -1.78 -19.34 3.01
CA LYS A 114 -2.17 -18.83 1.68
C LYS A 114 -3.46 -19.50 1.19
N ILE A 115 -3.59 -20.81 1.38
CA ILE A 115 -4.79 -21.57 1.01
C ILE A 115 -5.98 -21.11 1.87
N SER A 116 -5.78 -20.98 3.18
CA SER A 116 -6.86 -20.55 4.08
C SER A 116 -7.28 -19.10 3.83
N LYS A 117 -6.33 -18.21 3.51
CA LYS A 117 -6.64 -16.83 3.07
C LYS A 117 -7.42 -16.83 1.75
N GLU A 118 -7.08 -17.69 0.80
CA GLU A 118 -7.82 -17.84 -0.46
C GLU A 118 -9.28 -18.26 -0.20
N ILE A 119 -9.48 -19.27 0.65
CA ILE A 119 -10.82 -19.74 1.03
C ILE A 119 -11.59 -18.62 1.74
N PHE A 120 -10.99 -17.93 2.71
CA PHE A 120 -11.61 -16.79 3.39
C PHE A 120 -12.04 -15.70 2.41
N LEU A 121 -11.13 -15.28 1.53
CA LEU A 121 -11.39 -14.23 0.55
C LEU A 121 -12.50 -14.61 -0.42
N TYR A 122 -12.58 -15.88 -0.84
CA TYR A 122 -13.68 -16.36 -1.69
C TYR A 122 -15.05 -16.06 -1.07
N TYR A 123 -15.23 -16.28 0.24
CA TYR A 123 -16.49 -15.95 0.92
C TYR A 123 -16.65 -14.46 1.20
N ALA A 124 -15.55 -13.75 1.47
CA ALA A 124 -15.58 -12.32 1.77
C ALA A 124 -16.03 -11.47 0.57
N ILE A 125 -15.61 -11.83 -0.65
CA ILE A 125 -15.81 -11.00 -1.86
C ILE A 125 -16.94 -11.48 -2.76
N ARG A 126 -17.61 -12.59 -2.43
CA ARG A 126 -18.66 -13.17 -3.29
C ARG A 126 -19.86 -12.24 -3.49
N ASN A 127 -20.14 -11.40 -2.50
CA ASN A 127 -21.18 -10.38 -2.61
C ASN A 127 -20.48 -9.03 -2.71
N GLU A 128 -20.79 -8.26 -3.75
CA GLU A 128 -20.21 -6.94 -3.95
C GLU A 128 -20.58 -5.99 -2.80
N ASN A 129 -19.64 -5.10 -2.45
CA ASN A 129 -19.85 -3.98 -1.52
C ASN A 129 -20.22 -4.35 -0.07
N LEU A 130 -19.76 -5.49 0.44
CA LEU A 130 -19.89 -5.80 1.86
C LEU A 130 -18.89 -5.00 2.70
N ASP A 131 -19.38 -4.40 3.79
CA ASP A 131 -18.53 -3.80 4.80
C ASP A 131 -17.81 -4.86 5.65
N TYR A 132 -16.78 -4.45 6.39
CA TYR A 132 -15.99 -5.36 7.23
C TYR A 132 -16.84 -6.08 8.28
N GLN A 133 -17.86 -5.42 8.82
CA GLN A 133 -18.78 -6.03 9.78
C GLN A 133 -19.53 -7.18 9.14
N THR A 134 -20.12 -6.98 7.97
CA THR A 134 -20.91 -7.99 7.29
C THR A 134 -20.05 -9.17 6.89
N ILE A 135 -18.83 -8.93 6.38
CA ILE A 135 -17.87 -10.00 6.06
C ILE A 135 -17.53 -10.82 7.31
N ALA A 136 -17.13 -10.16 8.41
CA ALA A 136 -16.75 -10.84 9.65
C ALA A 136 -17.91 -11.67 10.24
N ARG A 137 -19.13 -11.13 10.22
CA ARG A 137 -20.32 -11.82 10.72
C ARG A 137 -20.67 -13.03 9.87
N ASN A 138 -20.65 -12.88 8.54
CA ASN A 138 -20.89 -13.98 7.61
C ASN A 138 -19.83 -15.08 7.73
N TRP A 139 -18.57 -14.70 8.02
CA TRP A 139 -17.50 -15.66 8.27
C TRP A 139 -17.78 -16.52 9.49
N ASN A 140 -18.12 -15.89 10.62
CA ASN A 140 -18.41 -16.55 11.89
C ASN A 140 -19.66 -17.44 11.84
N GLY A 141 -20.72 -17.00 11.17
CA GLY A 141 -21.95 -17.78 11.02
C GLY A 141 -23.20 -16.91 10.96
N SER A 142 -24.24 -17.30 11.71
CA SER A 142 -25.53 -16.61 11.72
C SER A 142 -26.01 -16.37 13.16
N GLY A 143 -27.02 -15.49 13.32
CA GLY A 143 -27.63 -15.20 14.61
C GLY A 143 -26.93 -14.11 15.44
N LYS A 144 -27.35 -13.98 16.70
CA LYS A 144 -26.96 -12.87 17.60
C LYS A 144 -25.48 -12.89 18.00
N MET A 145 -24.88 -14.08 18.12
CA MET A 145 -23.46 -14.25 18.51
C MET A 145 -22.47 -13.60 17.53
N THR A 146 -22.91 -13.36 16.28
CA THR A 146 -22.08 -12.68 15.27
C THR A 146 -21.73 -11.23 15.64
N LEU A 147 -22.56 -10.56 16.47
CA LEU A 147 -22.25 -9.20 16.94
C LEU A 147 -21.09 -9.18 17.92
N ASP A 148 -21.02 -10.17 18.82
CA ASP A 148 -19.91 -10.27 19.77
C ASP A 148 -18.61 -10.70 19.08
N TYR A 149 -18.72 -11.59 18.08
CA TYR A 149 -17.60 -11.88 17.18
C TYR A 149 -17.10 -10.61 16.47
N TRP A 150 -18.00 -9.79 15.91
CA TRP A 150 -17.61 -8.53 15.29
C TRP A 150 -16.90 -7.58 16.26
N LYS A 151 -17.36 -7.46 17.52
CA LYS A 151 -16.65 -6.63 18.52
C LYS A 151 -15.21 -7.09 18.74
N LYS A 152 -14.95 -8.40 18.74
CA LYS A 152 -13.59 -8.95 18.83
C LYS A 152 -12.77 -8.59 17.60
N VAL A 153 -13.32 -8.76 16.39
CA VAL A 153 -12.63 -8.40 15.14
C VAL A 153 -12.33 -6.90 15.11
N LEU A 154 -13.30 -6.07 15.49
CA LEU A 154 -13.16 -4.61 15.54
C LEU A 154 -12.05 -4.16 16.50
N ALA A 155 -11.81 -4.89 17.59
CA ALA A 155 -10.71 -4.60 18.52
C ALA A 155 -9.31 -4.81 17.91
N HIS A 156 -9.21 -5.53 16.79
CA HIS A 156 -7.98 -5.81 16.06
C HIS A 156 -7.86 -5.08 14.70
N LEU A 157 -8.83 -4.20 14.36
CA LEU A 157 -8.84 -3.42 13.11
C LEU A 157 -8.08 -2.11 13.21
#